data_AF-A0ABD5IRU5-F1
#
_entry.id   AF-A0ABD5IRU5-F1
#
_cell.length_a   1.000
_cell.length_b   1.000
_cell.length_c   1.000
_cell.angle_alpha   90.00
_cell.angle_beta   90.00
_cell.angle_gamma   90.00
#
_symmetry.space_group_name_H-M   'P 1'
#
loop_
_entity.id
_entity.type
_entity.pdbx_description
1 polymer ?
#
loop_
_entity_poly.entity_id
_entity_poly.type
_entity_poly.pdbx_seq_one_letter_code
_entity_poly.pdbx_strand_id
1 'polypeptide(L)' 'MQTTTQRCEHCGQTRDVEKKAVSIQHYEDGRYKPVRILVCADTCAPVYVVRQNIRTLQRRLHTQQRRPT' A
#
# COMPACT_ATOMS: atom_id res chain seq x y z
N MET A 1 -21.06 -2.78 5.82
CA MET A 1 -19.65 -3.12 5.54
C MET A 1 -19.64 -4.56 5.05
N GLN A 2 -19.10 -4.86 3.87
CA GLN A 2 -19.20 -6.20 3.25
C GLN A 2 -17.98 -7.04 3.62
N THR A 3 -18.18 -8.10 4.40
CA THR A 3 -17.21 -9.19 4.55
C THR A 3 -17.26 -10.03 3.27
N THR A 4 -16.10 -10.30 2.67
CA THR A 4 -16.01 -11.06 1.42
C THR A 4 -15.00 -12.19 1.60
N THR A 5 -15.34 -13.38 1.08
CA THR A 5 -14.44 -14.54 0.98
C THR A 5 -13.40 -14.37 -0.13
N GLN A 6 -13.18 -13.15 -0.63
CA GLN A 6 -12.17 -12.91 -1.65
C GLN A 6 -10.76 -13.06 -1.08
N ARG A 7 -9.90 -13.63 -1.90
CA ARG A 7 -8.48 -13.83 -1.60
C ARG A 7 -7.80 -12.48 -1.42
N CYS A 8 -7.05 -12.32 -0.34
CA CYS A 8 -6.22 -11.14 -0.15
C CYS A 8 -5.08 -11.14 -1.17
N GLU A 9 -4.94 -10.07 -1.95
CA GLU A 9 -3.90 -9.94 -2.97
C GLU A 9 -2.50 -9.69 -2.38
N HIS A 10 -2.43 -9.31 -1.10
CA HIS A 10 -1.15 -9.12 -0.40
C HIS A 10 -0.59 -10.42 0.20
N CYS A 11 -1.39 -11.12 1.02
CA CYS A 11 -0.94 -12.33 1.71
C CYS A 11 -1.34 -13.62 1.00
N GLY A 12 -2.15 -13.55 -0.06
CA GLY A 12 -2.62 -14.70 -0.82
C GLY A 12 -3.61 -15.60 -0.08
N GLN A 13 -4.06 -15.23 1.12
CA GLN A 13 -4.96 -16.06 1.93
C GLN A 13 -6.42 -15.64 1.78
N THR A 14 -7.30 -16.64 1.75
CA THR A 14 -8.75 -16.45 1.86
C THR A 14 -9.13 -16.56 3.33
N ARG A 15 -9.36 -15.41 3.96
CA ARG A 15 -9.82 -15.29 5.35
C ARG A 15 -11.13 -14.53 5.36
N ASP A 16 -12.04 -14.93 6.23
CA ASP A 16 -13.29 -14.22 6.51
C ASP A 16 -13.02 -13.02 7.43
N VAL A 17 -12.43 -11.98 6.84
CA VAL A 17 -12.10 -10.72 7.52
C VAL A 17 -12.49 -9.58 6.61
N GLU A 18 -12.70 -8.39 7.18
CA GLU A 18 -13.00 -7.21 6.39
C GLU A 18 -11.91 -7.00 5.33
N LYS A 19 -12.36 -6.71 4.10
CA LYS A 19 -11.47 -6.43 2.97
C LYS A 19 -11.50 -4.95 2.68
N LYS A 20 -10.31 -4.39 2.44
CA LYS A 20 -10.12 -3.00 2.07
C LYS A 20 -9.43 -2.92 0.72
N ALA A 21 -9.99 -2.10 -0.17
CA ALA A 21 -9.32 -1.75 -1.41
C ALA A 21 -8.22 -0.72 -1.12
N VAL A 22 -6.99 -1.01 -1.56
CA VAL A 22 -5.84 -0.11 -1.45
C VAL A 22 -5.25 0.13 -2.83
N SER A 23 -4.86 1.37 -3.10
CA SER A 23 -4.17 1.72 -4.35
C SER A 23 -2.66 1.55 -4.17
N ILE A 24 -2.05 0.72 -5.00
CA ILE A 24 -0.61 0.50 -5.06
C ILE A 24 -0.06 0.98 -6.39
N GLN A 25 1.23 1.29 -6.44
CA GLN A 25 1.92 1.48 -7.71
C GLN A 25 2.52 0.15 -8.15
N HIS A 26 2.10 -0.32 -9.32
CA HIS A 26 2.62 -1.52 -9.96
C HIS A 26 3.41 -1.12 -11.21
N TYR A 27 4.57 -1.75 -11.44
CA TYR A 27 5.39 -1.46 -12.62
C TYR A 27 4.93 -2.34 -13.78
N GLU A 28 4.34 -1.73 -14.79
CA GLU A 28 3.77 -2.40 -15.96
C GLU A 28 4.15 -1.61 -17.22
N ASP A 29 4.63 -2.30 -18.24
CA ASP A 29 5.02 -1.72 -19.54
C ASP A 29 6.00 -0.54 -19.42
N GLY A 30 7.01 -0.66 -18.56
CA GLY A 30 8.03 0.38 -18.41
C GLY A 30 7.61 1.60 -17.58
N ARG A 31 6.42 1.58 -16.96
CA ARG A 31 5.92 2.68 -16.12
C ARG A 31 5.20 2.20 -14.87
N TYR A 32 5.26 3.00 -13.80
CA TYR A 32 4.45 2.77 -12.62
C TYR A 32 3.00 3.22 -12.86
N LYS A 33 2.05 2.29 -12.76
CA LYS A 33 0.61 2.54 -12.87
C LYS A 33 -0.07 2.33 -11.50
N PRO A 34 -1.05 3.17 -11.13
CA PRO A 34 -1.84 2.92 -9.94
C PRO A 34 -2.81 1.76 -10.19
N VAL A 35 -2.72 0.72 -9.39
CA VAL A 35 -3.63 -0.44 -9.42
C VAL A 35 -4.32 -0.54 -8.07
N ARG A 36 -5.63 -0.83 -8.09
CA ARG A 36 -6.40 -1.10 -6.87
C ARG A 36 -6.36 -2.59 -6.59
N ILE A 37 -5.91 -2.96 -5.40
CA ILE A 37 -5.90 -4.33 -4.92
C ILE A 37 -6.75 -4.45 -3.64
N LEU A 38 -7.32 -5.62 -3.43
CA LEU A 38 -8.12 -5.98 -2.28
C LEU A 38 -7.25 -6.72 -1.25
N VAL A 39 -7.20 -6.19 -0.03
CA VAL A 39 -6.36 -6.74 1.04
C VAL A 39 -7.13 -6.86 2.35
N CYS A 40 -6.66 -7.69 3.28
CA CYS A 40 -7.21 -7.75 4.64
C CYS A 40 -7.07 -6.39 5.32
N ALA A 41 -8.19 -5.82 5.78
CA ALA A 41 -8.25 -4.48 6.37
C ALA A 41 -7.39 -4.37 7.63
N ASP A 42 -7.42 -5.36 8.51
CA ASP A 42 -6.75 -5.29 9.81
C ASP A 42 -5.26 -5.59 9.73
N THR A 43 -4.87 -6.55 8.89
CA THR A 43 -3.48 -7.06 8.86
C THR A 43 -2.65 -6.49 7.72
N CYS A 44 -3.22 -6.45 6.51
CA CYS A 44 -2.45 -6.18 5.30
C CYS A 44 -2.54 -4.72 4.84
N ALA A 45 -3.69 -4.07 5.03
CA ALA A 45 -3.84 -2.66 4.67
C ALA A 45 -2.86 -1.71 5.42
N PRO A 46 -2.57 -1.90 6.74
CA PRO A 46 -1.65 -1.03 7.46
C PRO A 46 -0.23 -1.04 6.89
N VAL A 47 0.22 -2.15 6.30
CA VAL A 47 1.55 -2.27 5.66
C VAL A 47 1.73 -1.19 4.58
N TYR A 48 0.69 -0.94 3.78
CA TYR A 48 0.75 0.05 2.71
C TYR A 48 0.74 1.49 3.24
N VAL A 49 0.01 1.74 4.33
CA VAL A 49 0.02 3.04 5.03
C VAL A 49 1.42 3.34 5.58
N VAL A 50 2.02 2.37 6.29
CA VAL A 50 3.36 2.51 6.86
C VAL A 50 4.41 2.72 5.76
N ARG A 51 4.35 1.96 4.66
CA ARG A 51 5.24 2.16 3.50
C ARG A 51 5.12 3.56 2.91
N GLN A 52 3.91 4.11 2.78
CA GLN A 52 3.70 5.46 2.27
C GLN A 52 4.27 6.53 3.22
N ASN A 53 4.11 6.34 4.53
CA ASN A 53 4.67 7.24 5.54
C ASN A 53 6.20 7.24 5.49
N ILE A 54 6.84 6.06 5.41
CA ILE A 54 8.30 5.94 5.29
C ILE A 54 8.80 6.67 4.04
N ARG A 55 8.17 6.45 2.87
CA ARG A 55 8.54 7.15 1.62
C ARG A 55 8.41 8.67 1.77
N THR A 56 7.36 9.14 2.43
CA THR A 56 7.15 10.57 2.68
C THR A 56 8.25 11.15 3.59
N LEU A 57 8.60 10.45 4.67
CA LEU A 57 9.67 10.85 5.57
C LEU A 57 11.04 10.87 4.88
N GLN A 58 11.35 9.84 4.09
CA GLN A 58 12.59 9.78 3.30
C GLN A 58 12.70 10.95 2.32
N ARG A 59 11.60 11.33 1.64
CA ARG A 59 11.58 12.50 0.76
C ARG A 59 11.85 13.79 1.53
N ARG A 60 11.21 13.97 2.70
CA ARG A 60 11.43 15.15 3.55
C ARG A 60 12.88 15.26 4.01
N LEU A 61 13.45 14.15 4.50
CA LEU A 61 14.85 14.09 4.92
C LEU A 61 15.80 14.47 3.77
N HIS A 62 15.58 13.90 2.59
CA HIS A 62 16.39 14.21 1.41
C HIS A 62 16.26 15.68 0.97
N THR A 63 15.08 16.28 1.07
CA THR A 63 14.89 17.72 0.81
C THR A 63 15.62 18.59 1.83
N GLN A 64 15.60 18.21 3.12
CA GLN A 64 16.34 18.91 4.16
C GLN A 64 17.86 18.84 3.94
N GLN A 65 18.38 17.67 3.59
CA GLN A 65 19.80 17.47 3.29
C GLN A 65 20.30 18.25 2.07
N ARG A 66 19.42 18.52 1.09
CA ARG A 66 19.78 19.25 -0.14
C ARG A 66 19.74 20.78 -0.01
N ARG A 67 19.11 21.32 1.03
CA ARG A 67 19.17 22.75 1.31
C ARG A 67 20.33 23.00 2.26
N PRO A 68 21.43 23.62 1.82
CA PRO A 68 22.44 24.08 2.77
C PRO A 68 21.75 25.12 3.67
N THR A 69 21.71 24.84 4.96
CA THR A 69 21.42 25.84 6.00
C THR A 69 22.54 26.86 6.05
#